data_AF-A0A7T1IBF2-F1
#
_entry.id   AF-A0A7T1IBF2-F1
#
_cell.length_a   1.000
_cell.length_b   1.000
_cell.length_c   1.000
_cell.angle_alpha   90.00
_cell.angle_beta   90.00
_cell.angle_gamma   90.00
#
_symmetry.space_group_name_H-M   'P 1'
#
loop_
_entity.id
_entity.type
_entity.pdbx_description
1 polymer ?
#
loop_
_entity_poly.entity_id
_entity_poly.type
_entity_poly.pdbx_seq_one_letter_code
_entity_poly.pdbx_strand_id
1 'polypeptide(L)'
;MSQQTSAIELLGYAAASLTTLSFIPQAMRTLSSGDTRGISLSMYAFFTSGIALWLVYGIFTRNGPLIIANAITVVLSGLILQRKLEDHLGEKRSNSKAGSSKTGRKHRITRPRTRASQL
;
A
#
# COMPACT_ATOMS: atom_id res chain seq x y z
N MET A 1 -43.82 -6.40 -9.96
CA MET A 1 -42.44 -6.89 -9.70
C MET A 1 -41.92 -6.27 -8.39
N SER A 2 -42.50 -6.64 -7.23
CA SER A 2 -42.31 -5.86 -5.98
C SER A 2 -42.03 -6.71 -4.72
N GLN A 3 -41.64 -7.98 -4.85
CA GLN A 3 -41.25 -8.81 -3.70
C GLN A 3 -39.84 -9.41 -3.77
N GLN A 4 -39.08 -9.20 -4.86
CA GLN A 4 -37.72 -9.75 -5.01
C GLN A 4 -36.62 -8.87 -4.37
N THR A 5 -36.92 -7.61 -4.05
CA THR A 5 -35.93 -6.60 -3.64
C THR A 5 -35.36 -6.83 -2.24
N SER A 6 -36.17 -7.27 -1.27
CA SER A 6 -35.73 -7.36 0.14
C SER A 6 -34.67 -8.44 0.41
N ALA A 7 -34.83 -9.62 -0.20
CA ALA A 7 -33.86 -10.71 -0.04
C ALA A 7 -32.53 -10.40 -0.74
N ILE A 8 -32.59 -9.80 -1.93
CA ILE A 8 -31.40 -9.37 -2.68
C ILE A 8 -30.66 -8.27 -1.92
N GLU A 9 -31.38 -7.31 -1.33
CA GLU A 9 -30.80 -6.27 -0.49
C GLU A 9 -30.10 -6.87 0.73
N LEU A 10 -30.77 -7.73 1.51
CA LEU A 10 -30.18 -8.37 2.70
C LEU A 10 -28.92 -9.18 2.36
N LEU A 11 -28.92 -9.87 1.21
CA LEU A 11 -27.78 -10.62 0.72
C LEU A 11 -26.63 -9.68 0.32
N GLY A 12 -26.95 -8.51 -0.26
CA GLY A 12 -26.00 -7.43 -0.51
C GLY A 12 -25.40 -6.84 0.78
N TYR A 13 -26.21 -6.58 1.81
CA TYR A 13 -25.75 -6.15 3.13
C TYR A 13 -24.80 -7.17 3.74
N ALA A 14 -25.17 -8.46 3.71
CA ALA A 14 -24.38 -9.55 4.26
C ALA A 14 -23.05 -9.72 3.51
N ALA A 15 -23.09 -9.72 2.17
CA ALA A 15 -21.90 -9.85 1.33
C ALA A 15 -20.93 -8.66 1.52
N ALA A 16 -21.43 -7.42 1.56
CA ALA A 16 -20.62 -6.23 1.81
C ALA A 16 -20.00 -6.24 3.22
N SER A 17 -20.76 -6.69 4.22
CA SER A 17 -20.28 -6.78 5.60
C SER A 17 -19.23 -7.87 5.76
N LEU A 18 -19.45 -9.07 5.20
CA LEU A 18 -18.51 -10.20 5.25
C LEU A 18 -17.20 -9.87 4.53
N THR A 19 -17.27 -9.24 3.36
CA THR A 19 -16.06 -8.83 2.63
C THR A 19 -15.30 -7.72 3.36
N THR A 20 -15.98 -6.74 3.92
CA THR A 20 -15.32 -5.69 4.73
C THR A 20 -14.67 -6.28 5.98
N LEU A 21 -15.41 -7.12 6.72
CA LEU A 21 -14.93 -7.78 7.94
C LEU A 21 -13.77 -8.75 7.67
N SER A 22 -13.66 -9.33 6.47
CA SER A 22 -12.53 -10.21 6.15
C SER A 22 -11.23 -9.43 5.86
N PHE A 23 -11.34 -8.20 5.35
CA PHE A 23 -10.18 -7.33 5.13
C PHE A 23 -9.66 -6.67 6.41
N ILE A 24 -10.50 -6.44 7.42
CA ILE A 24 -10.10 -5.82 8.70
C ILE A 24 -8.98 -6.58 9.44
N PRO A 25 -9.06 -7.90 9.71
CA PRO A 25 -8.01 -8.61 10.44
C PRO A 25 -6.69 -8.64 9.65
N GLN A 26 -6.76 -8.69 8.32
CA GLN A 26 -5.57 -8.62 7.47
C GLN A 26 -4.92 -7.23 7.49
N ALA A 27 -5.73 -6.17 7.48
CA ALA A 27 -5.29 -4.79 7.62
C ALA A 27 -4.68 -4.53 9.01
N MET A 28 -5.33 -5.02 10.08
CA MET A 28 -4.84 -4.89 11.45
C MET A 28 -3.52 -5.62 11.67
N ARG A 29 -3.35 -6.83 11.14
CA ARG A 29 -2.06 -7.56 11.20
C ARG A 29 -0.95 -6.80 10.49
N THR A 30 -1.24 -6.22 9.33
CA THR A 30 -0.29 -5.41 8.56
C THR A 30 0.12 -4.14 9.30
N LEU A 31 -0.85 -3.44 9.91
CA LEU A 31 -0.60 -2.23 10.69
C LEU A 31 0.16 -2.52 11.99
N SER A 32 -0.13 -3.66 12.62
CA SER A 32 0.50 -4.07 13.89
C SER A 32 1.93 -4.57 13.70
N SER A 33 2.22 -5.33 12.62
CA SER A 33 3.58 -5.80 12.38
C SER A 33 4.53 -4.68 11.94
N GLY A 34 4.00 -3.61 11.34
CA GLY A 34 4.80 -2.52 10.76
C GLY A 34 5.69 -2.96 9.58
N ASP A 35 5.70 -4.26 9.26
CA ASP A 35 6.49 -4.83 8.19
C ASP A 35 5.68 -4.81 6.90
N THR A 36 5.75 -3.69 6.21
CA THR A 36 5.10 -3.51 4.92
C THR A 36 5.90 -4.12 3.77
N ARG A 37 7.10 -4.68 4.01
CA ARG A 37 8.03 -5.13 2.95
C ARG A 37 7.46 -6.22 2.05
N GLY A 38 6.60 -7.08 2.59
CA GLY A 38 5.92 -8.14 1.83
C GLY A 38 4.76 -7.66 0.96
N ILE A 39 4.37 -6.38 1.04
CA ILE A 39 3.17 -5.85 0.38
C ILE A 39 3.58 -4.97 -0.79
N SER A 40 3.00 -5.24 -1.97
CA SER A 40 3.21 -4.42 -3.16
C SER A 40 2.47 -3.09 -3.04
N LEU A 41 3.19 -1.96 -3.15
CA LEU A 41 2.61 -0.62 -3.17
C LEU A 41 1.56 -0.49 -4.28
N SER A 42 1.86 -1.03 -5.47
CA SER A 42 0.96 -0.96 -6.63
C SER A 42 -0.36 -1.68 -6.35
N MET A 43 -0.29 -2.88 -5.76
CA MET A 43 -1.48 -3.65 -5.40
C MET A 43 -2.39 -2.86 -4.47
N TYR A 44 -1.83 -2.28 -3.41
CA TYR A 44 -2.59 -1.51 -2.43
C TYR A 44 -3.17 -0.22 -3.02
N ALA A 45 -2.43 0.45 -3.91
CA ALA A 45 -2.93 1.64 -4.61
C ALA A 45 -4.14 1.32 -5.51
N PHE A 46 -4.08 0.23 -6.28
CA PHE A 46 -5.21 -0.23 -7.09
C PHE A 46 -6.41 -0.65 -6.23
N PHE A 47 -6.16 -1.36 -5.13
CA PHE A 47 -7.21 -1.75 -4.18
C PHE A 47 -7.93 -0.53 -3.57
N THR A 48 -7.20 0.40 -2.98
CA THR A 48 -7.78 1.62 -2.40
C THR A 48 -8.55 2.44 -3.44
N SER A 49 -8.02 2.56 -4.66
CA SER A 49 -8.71 3.24 -5.76
C SER A 49 -10.02 2.53 -6.16
N GLY A 50 -10.01 1.19 -6.22
CA GLY A 50 -11.19 0.39 -6.51
C GLY A 50 -12.30 0.55 -5.48
N ILE A 51 -11.96 0.50 -4.18
CA ILE A 51 -12.93 0.72 -3.09
C ILE A 51 -13.47 2.16 -3.11
N ALA A 52 -12.63 3.16 -3.43
CA ALA A 52 -13.08 4.54 -3.59
C ALA A 52 -14.09 4.70 -4.74
N LEU A 53 -13.87 4.03 -5.88
CA LEU A 53 -14.82 4.01 -6.99
C LEU A 53 -16.13 3.29 -6.60
N TRP A 54 -16.05 2.20 -5.84
CA TRP A 54 -17.22 1.50 -5.31
C TRP A 54 -18.02 2.35 -4.32
N LEU A 55 -17.36 3.18 -3.51
CA LEU A 55 -18.01 4.17 -2.65
C LEU A 55 -18.80 5.20 -3.48
N VAL A 56 -18.18 5.76 -4.53
CA VAL A 56 -18.84 6.69 -5.45
C VAL A 56 -20.05 6.03 -6.12
N TYR A 57 -19.90 4.78 -6.56
CA TYR A 57 -21.00 4.00 -7.10
C TYR A 57 -22.14 3.78 -6.09
N GLY A 58 -21.80 3.47 -4.83
CA GLY A 58 -22.76 3.36 -3.74
C GLY A 58 -23.55 4.65 -3.51
N ILE A 59 -22.88 5.80 -3.58
CA ILE A 59 -23.51 7.12 -3.46
C ILE A 59 -24.51 7.33 -4.61
N PHE A 60 -24.13 7.04 -5.85
CA PHE A 60 -25.02 7.20 -7.01
C PHE A 60 -26.22 6.25 -6.98
N THR A 61 -26.04 5.05 -6.45
CA THR A 61 -27.13 4.06 -6.30
C THR A 61 -27.94 4.24 -5.02
N ARG A 62 -27.59 5.23 -4.17
CA ARG A 62 -28.16 5.45 -2.83
C ARG A 62 -28.15 4.19 -1.94
N ASN A 63 -27.16 3.34 -2.15
CA ASN A 63 -27.02 2.08 -1.44
C ASN A 63 -26.29 2.31 -0.10
N GLY A 64 -27.06 2.56 0.96
CA GLY A 64 -26.58 2.83 2.32
C GLY A 64 -25.44 1.93 2.82
N PRO A 65 -25.56 0.58 2.80
CA PRO A 65 -24.52 -0.30 3.31
C PRO A 65 -23.28 -0.31 2.45
N LEU A 66 -23.42 -0.23 1.13
CA LEU A 66 -22.27 -0.17 0.23
C LEU A 66 -21.47 1.10 0.48
N ILE A 67 -22.17 2.21 0.77
CA ILE A 67 -21.53 3.48 1.17
C ILE A 67 -20.80 3.30 2.50
N ILE A 68 -21.47 2.84 3.56
CA ILE A 68 -20.87 2.72 4.90
C ILE A 68 -19.66 1.77 4.88
N ALA A 69 -19.80 0.60 4.27
CA ALA A 69 -18.76 -0.41 4.18
C ALA A 69 -17.51 0.10 3.43
N ASN A 70 -17.69 0.69 2.26
CA ASN A 70 -16.58 1.19 1.46
C ASN A 70 -15.96 2.46 2.06
N ALA A 71 -16.74 3.33 2.72
CA ALA A 71 -16.20 4.50 3.41
C ALA A 71 -15.20 4.12 4.50
N ILE A 72 -15.55 3.15 5.36
CA ILE A 72 -14.66 2.62 6.39
C ILE A 72 -13.41 2.01 5.75
N THR A 73 -13.58 1.23 4.69
CA THR A 73 -12.49 0.55 4.00
C THR A 73 -11.53 1.53 3.31
N VAL A 74 -12.03 2.62 2.72
CA VAL A 74 -11.20 3.68 2.13
C VAL A 74 -10.32 4.34 3.19
N VAL A 75 -10.88 4.68 4.35
CA VAL A 75 -10.12 5.31 5.44
C VAL A 75 -9.00 4.37 5.92
N LEU A 76 -9.32 3.11 6.21
CA LEU A 76 -8.34 2.14 6.71
C LEU A 76 -7.23 1.86 5.68
N SER A 77 -7.62 1.59 4.42
CA SER A 77 -6.65 1.29 3.36
C SER A 77 -5.82 2.50 2.97
N GLY A 78 -6.37 3.72 3.05
CA GLY A 78 -5.65 4.97 2.81
C GLY A 78 -4.52 5.20 3.81
N LEU A 79 -4.76 4.95 5.10
CA LEU A 79 -3.72 5.05 6.14
C LEU A 79 -2.57 4.06 5.90
N ILE A 80 -2.89 2.83 5.49
CA ILE A 80 -1.88 1.81 5.15
C ILE A 80 -1.08 2.23 3.91
N LEU A 81 -1.76 2.72 2.88
CA LEU A 81 -1.13 3.17 1.65
C LEU A 81 -0.18 4.34 1.91
N GLN A 82 -0.57 5.30 2.75
CA GLN A 82 0.29 6.41 3.16
C GLN A 82 1.57 5.90 3.83
N ARG A 83 1.44 5.00 4.81
CA ARG A 83 2.60 4.44 5.50
C ARG A 83 3.54 3.71 4.55
N LYS A 84 2.97 2.92 3.64
CA LYS A 84 3.73 2.19 2.61
C LYS A 84 4.47 3.14 1.66
N LEU A 85 3.87 4.28 1.32
CA LEU A 85 4.48 5.28 0.46
C LEU A 85 5.68 5.96 1.15
N GLU A 86 5.57 6.28 2.43
CA GLU A 86 6.68 6.81 3.24
C GLU A 86 7.87 5.85 3.27
N ASP A 87 7.62 4.56 3.53
CA ASP A 87 8.64 3.51 3.55
C ASP A 87 9.39 3.41 2.21
N HIS A 88 8.66 3.36 1.10
CA HIS A 88 9.25 3.27 -0.25
C HIS A 88 10.09 4.50 -0.63
N LEU A 89 9.66 5.70 -0.22
CA LEU A 89 10.41 6.93 -0.46
C LEU A 89 11.70 6.97 0.38
N GLY A 90 11.67 6.42 1.60
CA GLY A 90 12.85 6.23 2.44
C GLY A 90 13.89 5.29 1.80
N GLU A 91 13.45 4.14 1.27
CA GLU A 91 14.32 3.19 0.57
C GLU A 91 14.96 3.80 -0.69
N LYS A 92 14.18 4.50 -1.52
CA LYS A 92 14.72 5.17 -2.72
C LYS A 92 15.80 6.19 -2.37
N ARG A 93 15.59 7.01 -1.33
CA ARG A 93 16.58 8.02 -0.88
C ARG A 93 17.88 7.39 -0.42
N SER A 94 17.81 6.29 0.34
CA SER A 94 19.00 5.54 0.78
C SER A 94 19.81 5.01 -0.42
N ASN A 95 19.12 4.40 -1.39
CA ASN A 95 19.76 3.79 -2.54
C ASN A 95 20.40 4.83 -3.49
N SER A 96 19.77 6.00 -3.67
CA SER A 96 20.35 7.12 -4.43
C SER A 96 21.65 7.67 -3.80
N LYS A 97 21.71 7.80 -2.47
CA LYS A 97 22.95 8.23 -1.78
C LYS A 97 24.07 7.20 -1.93
N ALA A 98 23.75 5.91 -1.82
CA ALA A 98 24.72 4.82 -2.00
C ALA A 98 25.25 4.75 -3.45
N GLY A 99 24.40 4.99 -4.45
CA GLY A 99 24.79 5.06 -5.86
C GLY A 99 25.72 6.23 -6.17
N SER A 100 25.43 7.43 -5.64
CA SER A 100 26.26 8.63 -5.82
C SER A 100 27.67 8.49 -5.21
N SER A 101 27.79 7.80 -4.07
CA SER A 101 29.09 7.59 -3.38
C SER A 101 30.02 6.65 -4.16
N LYS A 102 29.48 5.66 -4.87
CA LYS A 102 30.29 4.71 -5.66
C LYS A 102 30.82 5.31 -6.97
N THR A 103 30.12 6.29 -7.55
CA THR A 103 30.57 6.97 -8.78
C THR A 103 31.80 7.87 -8.55
N GLY A 104 31.94 8.48 -7.37
CA GLY A 104 33.13 9.28 -7.03
C GLY A 104 34.38 8.47 -6.64
N ARG A 105 34.25 7.17 -6.35
CA ARG A 105 35.34 6.35 -5.81
C ARG A 105 36.06 5.47 -6.84
N LYS A 106 35.54 5.37 -8.07
CA LYS A 106 36.17 4.60 -9.16
C LYS A 106 37.40 5.28 -9.79
N HIS A 107 37.73 6.50 -9.39
CA HIS A 107 38.97 7.20 -9.80
C HIS A 107 40.05 7.22 -8.72
N ARG A 108 40.06 6.24 -7.82
CA ARG A 108 41.23 5.96 -6.96
C ARG A 108 41.85 4.61 -7.32
N ILE A 109 42.16 4.44 -8.60
CA ILE A 109 43.04 3.38 -9.07
C ILE A 109 44.47 3.90 -8.96
N THR A 110 45.23 3.21 -8.11
CA THR A 110 46.68 3.01 -8.11
C THR A 110 47.61 4.22 -7.99
N ARG A 111 48.37 4.25 -6.89
CA ARG A 111 49.82 4.33 -7.02
C ARG A 111 50.43 3.09 -6.39
N PRO A 112 51.24 2.30 -7.12
CA PRO A 112 52.06 1.30 -6.47
C PRO A 112 53.01 2.06 -5.55
N ARG A 113 53.05 1.67 -4.28
CA ARG A 113 54.06 2.13 -3.34
C ARG A 113 55.38 1.52 -3.80
N THR A 114 56.06 2.19 -4.72
CA THR A 114 57.37 1.80 -5.20
C THR A 114 58.31 1.71 -4.00
N ARG A 115 58.80 0.49 -3.77
CA ARG A 115 60.03 0.25 -3.03
C ARG A 115 61.15 1.06 -3.69
N ALA A 116 61.63 2.07 -2.99
CA ALA A 116 62.94 2.70 -3.13
C ALA A 116 63.17 3.33 -1.74
N SER A 117 64.23 3.08 -1.00
CA SER A 117 65.61 2.72 -1.30
C SER A 117 66.15 2.03 -0.04
N GLN A 118 66.69 0.81 -0.12
CA GLN A 118 68.13 0.53 0.00
C GLN A 118 69.02 1.67 0.55
N LEU A 119 69.93 1.25 1.43
CA LEU A 119 71.12 1.91 2.00
C LEU A 119 70.91 2.64 3.33
#